data_AF-A0A7K3YJI0-F1
#
_entry.id   AF-A0A7K3YJI0-F1
#
_cell.length_a   1.000
_cell.length_b   1.000
_cell.length_c   1.000
_cell.angle_alpha   90.00
_cell.angle_beta   90.00
_cell.angle_gamma   90.00
#
_symmetry.space_group_name_H-M   'P 1'
#
loop_
_entity.id
_entity.type
_entity.pdbx_description
1 polymer ?
#
loop_
_entity_poly.entity_id
_entity_poly.type
_entity_poly.pdbx_seq_one_letter_code
_entity_poly.pdbx_strand_id
1 'polypeptide(L)'
;MTSGQVATAGPEYFAPVPPAPRSNLTNLPPLRNYDLVTAPPAALVADAGSESPVTLRLPGREFVLDLEPVPGPIVEGARAFVKNETGTFEVAPPRMWFFEGTVAGDPGRSAAFTVGGDMILGTVRCGPTSLVIEQVGTVEIGGEQKVVHVVYNGRDDVFRGLHRLAGPAKSLMDIMGPGRT
;
A
#
# COMPACT_ATOMS: atom_id res chain seq x y z
N MET A 1 -2.33 -13.80 -43.31
CA MET A 1 -2.22 -14.34 -41.94
C MET A 1 -2.46 -13.19 -40.98
N THR A 2 -3.65 -13.11 -40.42
CA THR A 2 -4.05 -12.05 -39.49
C THR A 2 -3.51 -12.43 -38.12
N SER A 3 -2.47 -11.75 -37.66
CA SER A 3 -1.92 -11.97 -36.33
C SER A 3 -2.91 -11.43 -35.31
N GLY A 4 -3.56 -12.34 -34.58
CA GLY A 4 -4.44 -11.99 -33.46
C GLY A 4 -3.60 -11.31 -32.38
N GLN A 5 -3.94 -10.06 -32.09
CA GLN A 5 -3.38 -9.32 -30.97
C GLN A 5 -3.98 -9.94 -29.70
N VAL A 6 -3.21 -10.79 -29.02
CA VAL A 6 -3.52 -11.22 -27.66
C VAL A 6 -3.27 -10.01 -26.77
N ALA A 7 -4.33 -9.25 -26.51
CA ALA A 7 -4.34 -8.31 -25.41
C ALA A 7 -4.32 -9.14 -24.12
N THR A 8 -3.12 -9.44 -23.62
CA THR A 8 -2.95 -10.00 -22.29
C THR A 8 -3.44 -8.93 -21.31
N ALA A 9 -4.70 -9.02 -20.90
CA ALA A 9 -5.21 -8.25 -19.78
C ALA A 9 -4.45 -8.74 -18.55
N GLY A 10 -3.32 -8.09 -18.24
CA GLY A 10 -2.64 -8.27 -16.97
C GLY A 10 -3.61 -8.00 -15.81
N PRO A 11 -3.38 -8.59 -14.64
CA PRO A 11 -4.28 -8.42 -13.51
C PRO A 11 -4.38 -6.93 -13.14
N GLU A 12 -5.59 -6.39 -13.14
CA GLU A 12 -5.85 -5.09 -12.54
C GLU A 12 -5.81 -5.27 -11.01
N TYR A 13 -4.69 -4.92 -10.39
CA TYR A 13 -4.59 -4.97 -8.92
C TYR A 13 -5.54 -3.99 -8.26
N PHE A 14 -5.87 -2.86 -8.90
CA PHE A 14 -6.70 -1.83 -8.31
C PHE A 14 -7.99 -1.67 -9.09
N ALA A 15 -9.11 -2.01 -8.47
CA ALA A 15 -10.44 -1.85 -9.02
C ALA A 15 -11.14 -0.64 -8.39
N PRO A 16 -11.78 0.25 -9.17
CA PRO A 16 -12.56 1.35 -8.62
C PRO A 16 -13.61 0.89 -7.61
N VAL A 17 -13.78 1.64 -6.53
CA VAL A 17 -14.84 1.36 -5.56
C VAL A 17 -16.20 1.73 -6.17
N PRO A 18 -17.14 0.77 -6.31
CA PRO A 18 -18.50 1.10 -6.73
C PRO A 18 -19.21 1.91 -5.63
N PRO A 19 -20.22 2.73 -5.97
CA PRO A 19 -21.08 3.36 -4.97
C PRO A 19 -21.74 2.28 -4.10
N ALA A 20 -21.39 2.24 -2.80
CA ALA A 20 -21.83 1.20 -1.89
C ALA A 20 -22.65 1.78 -0.73
N PRO A 21 -23.73 1.09 -0.29
CA PRO A 21 -24.60 1.58 0.77
C PRO A 21 -23.96 1.55 2.16
N ARG A 22 -22.87 0.79 2.33
CA ARG A 22 -22.11 0.67 3.58
C ARG A 22 -20.63 0.90 3.33
N SER A 23 -20.21 2.14 3.53
CA SER A 23 -18.80 2.54 3.52
C SER A 23 -18.42 3.13 4.87
N ASN A 24 -17.34 2.65 5.47
CA ASN A 24 -16.74 3.23 6.66
C ASN A 24 -15.38 3.84 6.29
N LEU A 25 -15.42 5.03 5.68
CA LEU A 25 -14.24 5.78 5.29
C LEU A 25 -13.91 6.79 6.40
N THR A 26 -12.77 6.62 7.05
CA THR A 26 -12.43 7.39 8.26
C THR A 26 -11.21 8.29 8.07
N ASN A 27 -10.36 8.01 7.08
CA ASN A 27 -9.07 8.69 6.90
C ASN A 27 -8.90 9.26 5.49
N LEU A 28 -9.96 9.81 4.89
CA LEU A 28 -9.83 10.44 3.57
C LEU A 28 -8.89 11.65 3.65
N PRO A 29 -7.91 11.77 2.75
CA PRO A 29 -7.03 12.92 2.73
C PRO A 29 -7.85 14.19 2.43
N PRO A 30 -7.47 15.37 2.96
CA PRO A 30 -8.18 16.63 2.72
C PRO A 30 -7.92 17.18 1.30
N LEU A 31 -7.94 16.30 0.30
CA LEU A 31 -7.63 16.55 -1.09
C LEU A 31 -8.92 16.56 -1.91
N ARG A 32 -8.94 17.38 -2.96
CA ARG A 32 -10.08 17.43 -3.88
C ARG A 32 -10.02 16.35 -4.95
N ASN A 33 -8.82 15.85 -5.26
CA ASN A 33 -8.58 14.93 -6.35
C ASN A 33 -7.91 13.68 -5.81
N TYR A 34 -8.67 12.60 -5.71
CA TYR A 34 -8.18 11.27 -5.40
C TYR A 34 -9.10 10.22 -6.00
N ASP A 35 -8.53 9.04 -6.26
CA ASP A 35 -9.28 7.87 -6.69
C ASP A 35 -9.48 6.94 -5.50
N LEU A 36 -10.65 6.30 -5.40
CA LEU A 36 -10.93 5.24 -4.42
C LEU A 36 -10.91 3.88 -5.12
N VAL A 37 -10.12 2.96 -4.58
CA VAL A 37 -9.90 1.65 -5.17
C VAL A 37 -9.92 0.55 -4.10
N THR A 38 -10.20 -0.68 -4.51
CA THR A 38 -9.94 -1.90 -3.74
C THR A 38 -8.86 -2.70 -4.44
N ALA A 39 -8.15 -3.55 -3.69
CA ALA A 39 -7.11 -4.39 -4.27
C ALA A 39 -7.08 -5.80 -3.66
N PRO A 40 -6.62 -6.83 -4.41
CA PRO A 40 -6.27 -8.15 -3.88
C PRO A 40 -4.76 -8.21 -3.57
N PRO A 41 -4.32 -8.02 -2.31
CA PRO A 41 -2.90 -7.89 -1.98
C PRO A 41 -2.09 -9.14 -2.31
N ALA A 42 -2.70 -10.33 -2.17
CA ALA A 42 -2.06 -11.60 -2.48
C ALA A 42 -1.61 -11.70 -3.95
N ALA A 43 -2.35 -11.08 -4.89
CA ALA A 43 -1.96 -11.06 -6.30
C ALA A 43 -0.68 -10.25 -6.51
N LEU A 44 -0.58 -9.07 -5.88
CA LEU A 44 0.63 -8.24 -5.95
C LEU A 44 1.84 -8.96 -5.34
N VAL A 45 1.67 -9.64 -4.21
CA VAL A 45 2.75 -10.43 -3.58
C VAL A 45 3.22 -11.55 -4.49
N ALA A 46 2.30 -12.28 -5.13
CA ALA A 46 2.64 -13.38 -6.02
C ALA A 46 3.43 -12.88 -7.24
N ASP A 47 2.98 -11.79 -7.86
CA ASP A 47 3.60 -11.28 -9.08
C ASP A 47 4.92 -10.56 -8.80
N ALA A 48 5.00 -9.74 -7.74
CA ALA A 48 6.23 -9.07 -7.34
C ALA A 48 7.31 -10.05 -6.83
N GLY A 49 6.91 -11.24 -6.38
CA GLY A 49 7.83 -12.32 -6.00
C GLY A 49 8.30 -13.18 -7.17
N SER A 50 7.81 -12.95 -8.40
CA SER A 50 8.08 -13.81 -9.57
C SER A 50 9.30 -13.41 -10.41
N GLU A 51 10.10 -12.44 -9.94
CA GLU A 51 11.24 -11.85 -10.68
C GLU A 51 10.87 -11.30 -12.07
N SER A 52 9.57 -11.11 -12.32
CA SER A 52 9.02 -10.60 -13.57
C SER A 52 8.46 -9.19 -13.39
N PRO A 53 8.56 -8.30 -14.39
CA PRO A 53 7.98 -6.97 -14.29
C PRO A 53 6.48 -7.00 -13.99
N VAL A 54 6.08 -6.22 -13.00
CA VAL A 54 4.70 -6.07 -12.55
C VAL A 54 4.05 -4.90 -13.29
N THR A 55 2.91 -5.15 -13.93
CA THR A 55 2.12 -4.06 -14.56
C THR A 55 1.11 -3.51 -13.57
N LEU A 56 1.40 -2.35 -12.99
CA LEU A 56 0.51 -1.64 -12.09
C LEU A 56 -0.45 -0.75 -12.87
N ARG A 57 -1.73 -1.09 -12.85
CA ARG A 57 -2.83 -0.27 -13.38
C ARG A 57 -3.54 0.47 -12.27
N LEU A 58 -3.63 1.78 -12.42
CA LEU A 58 -4.39 2.69 -11.57
C LEU A 58 -5.40 3.45 -12.46
N PRO A 59 -6.46 4.04 -11.90
CA PRO A 59 -7.40 4.83 -12.71
C PRO A 59 -6.67 5.86 -13.59
N GLY A 60 -6.83 5.70 -14.91
CA GLY A 60 -6.22 6.54 -15.95
C GLY A 60 -4.70 6.44 -16.10
N ARG A 61 -4.01 5.48 -15.47
CA ARG A 61 -2.53 5.40 -15.43
C ARG A 61 -2.05 3.96 -15.44
N GLU A 62 -0.95 3.69 -16.12
CA GLU A 62 -0.29 2.38 -16.15
C GLU A 62 1.20 2.54 -15.93
N PHE A 63 1.79 1.65 -15.13
CA PHE A 63 3.21 1.60 -14.83
C PHE A 63 3.72 0.17 -14.98
N VAL A 64 4.87 0.00 -15.61
CA VAL A 64 5.60 -1.27 -15.59
C VAL A 64 6.70 -1.14 -14.55
N LEU A 65 6.67 -2.01 -13.55
CA LEU A 65 7.51 -1.95 -12.36
C LEU A 65 8.45 -3.16 -12.35
N ASP A 66 9.72 -2.90 -12.14
CA ASP A 66 10.70 -3.93 -11.83
C ASP A 66 10.90 -3.91 -10.32
N LEU A 67 10.30 -4.88 -9.61
CA LEU A 67 10.21 -4.90 -8.15
C LEU A 67 11.05 -6.05 -7.57
N GLU A 68 11.74 -5.75 -6.50
CA GLU A 68 12.50 -6.72 -5.71
C GLU A 68 11.95 -6.77 -4.28
N PRO A 69 11.84 -7.97 -3.67
CA PRO A 69 11.50 -8.08 -2.26
C PRO A 69 12.64 -7.53 -1.40
N VAL A 70 12.30 -6.69 -0.42
CA VAL A 70 13.26 -6.15 0.56
C VAL A 70 12.96 -6.67 1.97
N PRO A 71 13.98 -6.79 2.85
CA PRO A 71 13.75 -7.19 4.23
C PRO A 71 12.77 -6.25 4.95
N GLY A 72 11.80 -6.83 5.63
CA GLY A 72 10.90 -6.07 6.50
C GLY A 72 11.56 -5.65 7.82
N PRO A 73 10.98 -4.69 8.55
CA PRO A 73 11.49 -4.23 9.84
C PRO A 73 11.23 -5.21 11.00
N ILE A 74 10.72 -6.42 10.71
CA ILE A 74 10.39 -7.44 11.70
C ILE A 74 11.52 -8.47 11.72
N VAL A 75 12.25 -8.51 12.82
CA VAL A 75 13.31 -9.49 13.05
C VAL A 75 12.76 -10.88 13.35
N GLU A 76 13.55 -11.91 13.08
CA GLU A 76 13.21 -13.28 13.49
C GLU A 76 13.01 -13.36 15.00
N GLY A 77 11.95 -14.05 15.43
CA GLY A 77 11.58 -14.16 16.85
C GLY A 77 10.89 -12.93 17.43
N ALA A 78 10.59 -11.91 16.63
CA ALA A 78 9.74 -10.80 17.05
C ALA A 78 8.38 -11.31 17.55
N ARG A 79 7.88 -10.69 18.63
CA ARG A 79 6.59 -10.99 19.24
C ARG A 79 5.70 -9.77 19.15
N ALA A 80 4.42 -9.98 18.85
CA ALA A 80 3.42 -8.93 18.91
C ALA A 80 2.54 -9.14 20.14
N PHE A 81 2.14 -8.05 20.78
CA PHE A 81 1.23 -8.09 21.92
C PHE A 81 0.03 -7.20 21.63
N VAL A 82 -1.17 -7.73 21.84
CA VAL A 82 -2.42 -6.99 21.74
C VAL A 82 -2.94 -6.76 23.15
N LYS A 83 -3.24 -5.51 23.48
CA LYS A 83 -3.88 -5.13 24.74
C LYS A 83 -5.32 -4.70 24.47
N ASN A 84 -6.27 -5.30 25.17
CA ASN A 84 -7.67 -4.94 25.15
C ASN A 84 -8.24 -4.89 26.59
N GLU A 85 -9.56 -4.84 26.71
CA GLU A 85 -10.27 -4.76 28.00
C GLU A 85 -10.03 -5.98 28.91
N THR A 86 -9.71 -7.14 28.34
CA THR A 86 -9.57 -8.41 29.08
C THR A 86 -8.12 -8.74 29.43
N GLY A 87 -7.14 -8.00 28.91
CA GLY A 87 -5.73 -8.16 29.25
C GLY A 87 -4.77 -7.90 28.09
N THR A 88 -3.56 -8.44 28.22
CA THR A 88 -2.51 -8.41 27.20
C THR A 88 -2.25 -9.84 26.71
N PHE A 89 -2.26 -10.03 25.39
CA PHE A 89 -2.13 -11.34 24.76
C PHE A 89 -0.98 -11.32 23.76
N GLU A 90 -0.12 -12.35 23.80
CA GLU A 90 0.88 -12.57 22.76
C GLU A 90 0.18 -13.08 21.49
N VAL A 91 0.49 -12.48 20.35
CA VAL A 91 0.01 -12.87 19.03
C VAL A 91 1.19 -12.94 18.06
N ALA A 92 1.02 -13.69 16.98
CA ALA A 92 1.98 -13.67 15.89
C ALA A 92 2.02 -12.25 15.27
N PRO A 93 3.21 -11.71 14.95
CA PRO A 93 3.30 -10.49 14.16
C PRO A 93 2.52 -10.63 12.85
N PRO A 94 1.88 -9.56 12.36
CA PRO A 94 1.19 -9.60 11.08
C PRO A 94 2.18 -9.91 9.97
N ARG A 95 1.79 -10.82 9.06
CA ARG A 95 2.59 -11.09 7.86
C ARG A 95 2.53 -9.89 6.93
N MET A 96 3.71 -9.37 6.59
CA MET A 96 3.88 -8.24 5.69
C MET A 96 5.00 -8.54 4.71
N TRP A 97 4.84 -8.04 3.50
CA TRP A 97 5.83 -8.07 2.44
C TRP A 97 6.22 -6.65 2.05
N PHE A 98 7.47 -6.46 1.69
CA PHE A 98 8.03 -5.16 1.33
C PHE A 98 8.71 -5.30 -0.02
N PHE A 99 8.43 -4.36 -0.91
CA PHE A 99 8.99 -4.35 -2.26
C PHE A 99 9.53 -2.97 -2.58
N GLU A 100 10.70 -2.91 -3.19
CA GLU A 100 11.26 -1.69 -3.77
C GLU A 100 11.68 -1.95 -5.20
N GLY A 101 11.71 -0.91 -6.03
CA GLY A 101 12.04 -1.10 -7.43
C GLY A 101 11.99 0.15 -8.27
N THR A 102 12.10 -0.08 -9.58
CA THR A 102 12.13 1.00 -10.58
C THR A 102 10.90 0.95 -11.47
N VAL A 103 10.57 2.09 -12.08
CA VAL A 103 9.54 2.15 -13.12
C VAL A 103 10.22 2.20 -14.47
N ALA A 104 9.78 1.35 -15.39
CA ALA A 104 10.36 1.27 -16.73
C ALA A 104 10.39 2.64 -17.44
N GLY A 105 11.48 2.89 -18.17
CA GLY A 105 11.64 3.99 -19.12
C GLY A 105 12.70 5.05 -18.79
N ASP A 106 13.02 5.34 -17.52
CA ASP A 106 13.93 6.47 -17.16
C ASP A 106 14.65 6.26 -15.80
N PRO A 107 15.97 6.52 -15.70
CA PRO A 107 16.68 6.54 -14.42
C PRO A 107 16.11 7.60 -13.45
N GLY A 108 15.83 7.18 -12.21
CA GLY A 108 15.29 8.05 -11.16
C GLY A 108 13.79 7.90 -10.91
N ARG A 109 13.12 7.00 -11.65
CA ARG A 109 11.76 6.55 -11.32
C ARG A 109 11.81 5.37 -10.37
N SER A 110 10.99 5.41 -9.32
CA SER A 110 10.99 4.38 -8.31
C SER A 110 9.60 4.05 -7.80
N ALA A 111 9.46 2.84 -7.29
CA ALA A 111 8.26 2.40 -6.59
C ALA A 111 8.65 1.69 -5.29
N ALA A 112 7.80 1.82 -4.28
CA ALA A 112 7.96 1.13 -3.01
C ALA A 112 6.59 0.75 -2.47
N PHE A 113 6.46 -0.48 -1.97
CA PHE A 113 5.21 -1.03 -1.46
C PHE A 113 5.39 -1.75 -0.13
N THR A 114 4.39 -1.59 0.74
CA THR A 114 4.17 -2.43 1.92
C THR A 114 2.85 -3.15 1.72
N VAL A 115 2.88 -4.48 1.75
CA VAL A 115 1.72 -5.32 1.49
C VAL A 115 1.40 -6.14 2.74
N GLY A 116 0.19 -6.00 3.26
CA GLY A 116 -0.35 -6.80 4.35
C GLY A 116 -1.40 -7.80 3.87
N GLY A 117 -2.17 -8.37 4.79
CA GLY A 117 -3.21 -9.36 4.45
C GLY A 117 -4.29 -8.82 3.50
N ASP A 118 -4.81 -7.63 3.80
CA ASP A 118 -5.91 -6.96 3.08
C ASP A 118 -5.52 -5.56 2.57
N MET A 119 -4.26 -5.16 2.75
CA MET A 119 -3.79 -3.79 2.50
C MET A 119 -2.60 -3.75 1.54
N ILE A 120 -2.60 -2.77 0.64
CA ILE A 120 -1.42 -2.34 -0.11
C ILE A 120 -1.20 -0.85 0.20
N LEU A 121 -0.04 -0.51 0.73
CA LEU A 121 0.45 0.87 0.82
C LEU A 121 1.59 1.04 -0.16
N GLY A 122 1.72 2.21 -0.76
CA GLY A 122 2.85 2.39 -1.67
C GLY A 122 3.01 3.79 -2.21
N THR A 123 4.15 3.97 -2.88
CA THR A 123 4.46 5.19 -3.63
C THR A 123 5.02 4.82 -4.99
N VAL A 124 4.68 5.62 -6.00
CA VAL A 124 5.27 5.54 -7.34
C VAL A 124 5.72 6.92 -7.77
N ARG A 125 7.00 7.08 -8.06
CA ARG A 125 7.62 8.35 -8.44
C ARG A 125 8.07 8.28 -9.89
N CYS A 126 7.50 9.15 -10.73
CA CYS A 126 7.79 9.26 -12.15
C CYS A 126 7.94 10.74 -12.53
N GLY A 127 9.16 11.26 -12.52
CA GLY A 127 9.44 12.67 -12.84
C GLY A 127 8.64 13.64 -11.95
N PRO A 128 7.73 14.46 -12.51
CA PRO A 128 6.91 15.38 -11.74
C PRO A 128 5.77 14.69 -10.95
N THR A 129 5.49 13.42 -11.22
CA THR A 129 4.40 12.68 -10.58
C THR A 129 4.92 11.92 -9.37
N SER A 130 4.25 12.05 -8.22
CA SER A 130 4.52 11.25 -7.02
C SER A 130 3.20 10.68 -6.54
N LEU A 131 2.81 9.51 -7.01
CA LEU A 131 1.60 8.85 -6.55
C LEU A 131 1.81 8.24 -5.16
N VAL A 132 0.75 8.31 -4.36
CA VAL A 132 0.66 7.71 -3.03
C VAL A 132 -0.60 6.85 -2.98
N ILE A 133 -0.46 5.66 -2.40
CA ILE A 133 -1.53 4.69 -2.14
C ILE A 133 -1.62 4.50 -0.63
N GLU A 134 -2.74 4.85 -0.02
CA GLU A 134 -2.97 4.72 1.42
C GLU A 134 -4.30 4.04 1.72
N GLN A 135 -4.44 3.41 2.89
CA GLN A 135 -5.72 2.88 3.36
C GLN A 135 -6.59 3.99 3.96
N VAL A 136 -7.87 4.02 3.59
CA VAL A 136 -8.83 5.03 4.09
C VAL A 136 -10.05 4.47 4.79
N GLY A 137 -10.24 3.15 4.77
CA GLY A 137 -11.34 2.50 5.46
C GLY A 137 -11.74 1.17 4.84
N THR A 138 -13.01 0.81 5.00
CA THR A 138 -13.59 -0.40 4.40
C THR A 138 -14.94 -0.12 3.74
N VAL A 139 -15.34 -1.02 2.85
CA VAL A 139 -16.62 -1.00 2.14
C VAL A 139 -17.17 -2.42 2.02
N GLU A 140 -18.49 -2.57 2.11
CA GLU A 140 -19.15 -3.85 1.84
C GLU A 140 -19.43 -3.97 0.33
N ILE A 141 -18.83 -4.96 -0.34
CA ILE A 141 -19.04 -5.26 -1.77
C ILE A 141 -19.37 -6.74 -1.89
N GLY A 142 -20.57 -7.07 -2.38
CA GLY A 142 -20.99 -8.46 -2.54
C GLY A 142 -21.13 -9.23 -1.22
N GLY A 143 -21.38 -8.52 -0.11
CA GLY A 143 -21.46 -9.12 1.23
C GLY A 143 -20.13 -9.31 1.94
N GLU A 144 -19.01 -8.95 1.31
CA GLU A 144 -17.67 -9.00 1.89
C GLU A 144 -17.19 -7.60 2.27
N GLN A 145 -16.55 -7.47 3.43
CA GLN A 145 -15.83 -6.25 3.80
C GLN A 145 -14.50 -6.21 3.06
N LYS A 146 -14.29 -5.16 2.28
CA LYS A 146 -13.06 -4.92 1.52
C LYS A 146 -12.39 -3.64 2.01
N VAL A 147 -11.08 -3.68 2.15
CA VAL A 147 -10.28 -2.48 2.42
C VAL A 147 -10.35 -1.56 1.21
N VAL A 148 -10.54 -0.27 1.50
CA VAL A 148 -10.50 0.80 0.51
C VAL A 148 -9.18 1.54 0.62
N HIS A 149 -8.52 1.71 -0.51
CA HIS A 149 -7.36 2.55 -0.69
C HIS A 149 -7.72 3.84 -1.39
N VAL A 150 -7.02 4.90 -1.03
CA VAL A 150 -7.00 6.16 -1.76
C VAL A 150 -5.74 6.22 -2.61
N VAL A 151 -5.87 6.74 -3.83
CA VAL A 151 -4.75 7.00 -4.73
C VAL A 151 -4.76 8.48 -5.09
N TYR A 152 -3.67 9.18 -4.81
CA TYR A 152 -3.57 10.61 -5.07
C TYR A 152 -2.15 11.00 -5.45
N ASN A 153 -1.99 12.21 -6.00
CA ASN A 153 -0.68 12.79 -6.24
C ASN A 153 -0.18 13.45 -4.95
N GLY A 154 0.88 12.93 -4.35
CA GLY A 154 1.50 13.45 -3.12
C GLY A 154 2.19 14.83 -3.27
N ARG A 155 2.04 15.49 -4.42
CA ARG A 155 2.30 16.93 -4.58
C ARG A 155 1.08 17.80 -4.31
N ASP A 156 -0.11 17.26 -4.47
CA ASP A 156 -1.37 17.95 -4.17
C ASP A 156 -1.63 17.99 -2.65
N ASP A 157 -0.86 17.20 -1.90
CA ASP A 157 -0.81 17.24 -0.44
C ASP A 157 -0.08 18.49 0.10
N VAL A 158 -0.88 19.51 0.38
CA VAL A 158 -0.47 20.76 1.05
C VAL A 158 -0.16 20.52 2.55
N PHE A 159 -0.52 19.36 3.12
CA PHE A 159 -0.37 19.03 4.53
C PHE A 159 0.79 18.03 4.80
N ARG A 160 1.95 18.27 4.17
CA ARG A 160 3.20 17.55 4.45
C ARG A 160 3.75 17.66 5.89
N GLY A 161 3.05 18.33 6.81
CA GLY A 161 3.48 18.57 8.19
C GLY A 161 3.11 17.48 9.21
N LEU A 162 2.09 16.64 8.98
CA LEU A 162 1.61 15.70 10.01
C LEU A 162 1.73 14.20 9.63
N HIS A 163 1.59 13.82 8.36
CA HIS A 163 1.59 12.41 7.96
C HIS A 163 2.99 11.79 7.81
N ARG A 164 4.05 12.60 7.75
CA ARG A 164 5.44 12.11 7.72
C ARG A 164 5.93 11.55 9.07
N LEU A 165 5.09 11.57 10.11
CA LEU A 165 5.32 10.87 11.38
C LEU A 165 4.69 9.46 11.43
N ALA A 166 4.09 9.00 10.33
CA ALA A 166 3.58 7.63 10.20
C ALA A 166 4.33 6.84 9.11
N GLY A 167 5.67 6.94 9.08
CA GLY A 167 6.45 5.72 8.80
C GLY A 167 6.27 4.73 9.96
N PRO A 168 6.66 3.45 9.84
CA PRO A 168 6.59 2.47 10.92
C PRO A 168 7.69 2.76 11.96
N ALA A 169 7.61 3.95 12.57
CA ALA A 169 8.50 4.46 13.59
C ALA A 169 7.87 5.73 14.16
N LYS A 170 6.77 5.58 14.91
CA LYS A 170 6.77 6.29 16.19
C LYS A 170 7.98 5.77 16.93
N SER A 171 9.04 6.58 16.92
CA SER A 171 10.26 6.44 17.70
C SER A 171 9.99 5.66 18.99
N LEU A 172 10.43 4.41 19.03
CA LEU A 172 10.53 3.61 20.25
C LEU A 172 11.54 4.24 21.24
N MET A 173 12.28 5.27 20.80
CA MET A 173 13.26 6.01 21.60
C MET A 173 12.67 7.20 22.37
N ASP A 174 11.47 7.69 22.06
CA ASP A 174 10.85 8.78 22.87
C ASP A 174 10.07 8.27 24.09
N ILE A 175 9.94 6.94 24.27
CA ILE A 175 9.26 6.32 25.42
C ILE A 175 10.27 5.87 26.50
N MET A 176 11.58 5.92 26.23
CA MET A 176 12.60 5.74 27.26
C MET A 176 13.05 7.10 27.78
N GLY A 177 12.32 7.64 28.75
CA GLY A 177 12.88 8.66 29.63
C GLY A 177 14.18 8.13 30.28
N PRO A 178 15.16 9.00 30.58
CA PRO A 178 16.40 8.55 31.20
C PRO A 178 16.08 7.97 32.58
N GLY A 179 16.14 6.65 32.68
CA GLY A 179 16.18 5.95 33.96
C GLY A 179 17.43 6.42 34.69
N ARG A 180 17.22 7.23 35.74
CA ARG A 180 18.25 7.57 36.72
C ARG A 180 18.75 6.26 37.35
N THR A 181 20.07 6.09 37.33
CA THR A 181 20.84 5.19 38.20
C THR A 181 20.59 5.49 39.66
#